data_AF-A0A7V5ID19-F1
#
_entry.id   AF-A0A7V5ID19-F1
#
_cell.length_a   1.000
_cell.length_b   1.000
_cell.length_c   1.000
_cell.angle_alpha   90.00
_cell.angle_beta   90.00
_cell.angle_gamma   90.00
#
_symmetry.space_group_name_H-M   'P 1'
#
loop_
_entity.id
_entity.type
_entity.pdbx_description
1 polymer ?
#
loop_
_entity_poly.entity_id
_entity_poly.type
_entity_poly.pdbx_seq_one_letter_code
_entity_poly.pdbx_strand_id
1 'polypeptide(L)'
;MVMKPRPSLFLISTLMALVILVGFYLLLVVYTYWHYHPTALGELLFSNEIIYAIKLSVVSATMATIIALLIAVPASYFLSRKNFPGKILLDTVLDIPVFVSPVAVGALLLVFFTSPLSKTFQARFFPIVFAPPGIVIAQFSIIAGLAARMIKSTFDQIPSRYEEVARTLGCSPFQAFLRVTLPLAK
;
A
#
# COMPACT_ATOMS: atom_id res chain seq x y z
N MET A 1 5.88 27.72 34.37
CA MET A 1 4.43 27.66 34.69
C MET A 1 3.67 27.42 33.39
N VAL A 2 3.38 26.16 33.05
CA VAL A 2 2.72 25.79 31.78
C VAL A 2 1.21 25.85 32.01
N MET A 3 0.54 26.82 31.38
CA MET A 3 -0.92 26.97 31.41
C MET A 3 -1.58 25.78 30.72
N LYS A 4 -2.38 25.03 31.47
CA LYS A 4 -3.21 23.91 30.99
C LYS A 4 -4.36 24.50 30.15
N PRO A 5 -4.50 24.15 28.85
CA PRO A 5 -5.57 24.69 28.01
C PRO A 5 -6.93 24.24 28.55
N ARG A 6 -7.91 25.15 28.59
CA ARG A 6 -9.27 24.87 29.07
C ARG A 6 -9.92 23.83 28.16
N PRO A 7 -10.21 22.61 28.65
CA PRO A 7 -10.59 21.48 27.80
C PRO A 7 -11.95 21.66 27.10
N SER A 8 -12.82 22.55 27.57
CA SER A 8 -14.16 22.73 26.99
C SER A 8 -14.17 23.40 25.61
N LEU A 9 -13.33 24.40 25.36
CA LEU A 9 -13.32 25.14 24.08
C LEU A 9 -12.77 24.32 22.91
N PHE A 10 -11.72 23.52 23.16
CA PHE A 10 -11.16 22.60 22.16
C PHE A 10 -12.10 21.41 21.88
N LEU A 11 -12.81 20.92 22.91
CA LEU A 11 -13.80 19.86 22.73
C LEU A 11 -15.00 20.35 21.91
N ILE A 12 -15.46 21.58 22.14
CA ILE A 12 -16.59 22.16 21.39
C ILE A 12 -16.21 22.39 19.91
N SER A 13 -15.01 22.90 19.62
CA SER A 13 -14.59 23.14 18.23
C SER A 13 -14.39 21.84 17.44
N THR A 14 -13.83 20.81 18.08
CA THR A 14 -13.67 19.47 17.48
C THR A 14 -15.02 18.78 17.24
N LEU A 15 -15.95 18.86 18.19
CA LEU A 15 -17.31 18.35 18.03
C LEU A 15 -18.06 19.07 16.91
N MET A 16 -17.95 20.41 16.82
CA MET A 16 -18.58 21.20 15.77
C MET A 16 -18.03 20.84 14.39
N ALA A 17 -16.70 20.71 14.24
CA ALA A 17 -16.08 20.28 13.00
C ALA A 17 -16.55 18.87 12.57
N LEU A 18 -16.68 17.94 13.52
CA LEU A 18 -17.15 16.59 13.26
C LEU A 18 -18.63 16.58 12.84
N VAL A 19 -19.48 17.36 13.49
CA VAL A 19 -20.90 17.52 13.13
C VAL A 19 -21.05 18.13 11.73
N ILE A 20 -20.26 19.14 11.39
CA ILE A 20 -20.28 19.76 10.06
C ILE A 20 -19.86 18.74 8.99
N LEU A 21 -18.78 17.98 9.23
CA LEU A 21 -18.29 16.99 8.29
C LEU A 21 -19.30 15.85 8.09
N VAL A 22 -19.84 15.30 9.18
CA VAL A 22 -20.89 14.27 9.11
C VAL A 22 -22.14 14.81 8.44
N GLY A 23 -22.56 16.03 8.79
CA GLY A 23 -23.71 16.70 8.17
C GLY A 23 -23.52 16.92 6.67
N PHE A 24 -22.32 17.29 6.22
CA PHE A 24 -21.98 17.42 4.81
C PHE A 24 -22.09 16.08 4.06
N TYR A 25 -21.53 15.00 4.61
CA TYR A 25 -21.66 13.66 3.99
C TYR A 25 -23.11 13.18 3.98
N LEU A 26 -23.86 13.40 5.06
CA LEU A 26 -25.28 13.07 5.12
C LEU A 26 -26.09 13.87 4.10
N LEU A 27 -25.79 15.16 3.92
CA LEU A 27 -26.40 15.99 2.90
C LEU A 27 -26.12 15.43 1.50
N LEU A 28 -24.88 15.03 1.20
CA LEU A 28 -24.56 14.39 -0.09
C LEU A 28 -25.37 13.10 -0.30
N VAL A 29 -25.50 12.25 0.72
CA VAL A 29 -26.27 11.00 0.65
C VAL A 29 -27.77 11.28 0.50
N VAL A 30 -28.32 12.27 1.20
CA VAL A 30 -29.72 12.68 1.07
C VAL A 30 -29.96 13.30 -0.31
N TYR A 31 -29.01 14.10 -0.82
CA TYR A 31 -29.07 14.69 -2.15
C TYR A 31 -29.08 13.60 -3.23
N THR A 32 -28.20 12.61 -3.14
CA THR A 32 -28.23 11.46 -4.07
C THR A 32 -29.51 10.64 -3.91
N TYR A 33 -30.00 10.43 -2.69
CA TYR A 33 -31.28 9.74 -2.45
C TYR A 33 -32.49 10.49 -3.03
N TRP A 34 -32.49 11.83 -2.96
CA TRP A 34 -33.59 12.65 -3.47
C TRP A 34 -33.57 12.77 -4.99
N HIS A 35 -32.38 12.76 -5.59
CA HIS A 35 -32.21 12.87 -7.04
C HIS A 35 -32.29 11.52 -7.77
N TYR A 36 -31.95 10.41 -7.09
CA TYR A 36 -32.05 9.05 -7.62
C TYR A 36 -33.08 8.25 -6.81
N HIS A 37 -34.25 7.99 -7.39
CA HIS A 37 -35.36 7.25 -6.75
C HIS A 37 -34.90 5.98 -5.98
N PRO A 38 -35.55 5.60 -4.87
CA PRO A 38 -35.12 4.52 -3.98
C PRO A 38 -35.05 3.12 -4.64
N THR A 39 -35.75 2.90 -5.75
CA THR A 39 -35.64 1.68 -6.57
C THR A 39 -34.35 1.61 -7.39
N ALA A 40 -33.73 2.76 -7.70
CA ALA A 40 -32.50 2.83 -8.47
C ALA A 40 -31.26 2.45 -7.63
N LEU A 41 -31.25 2.66 -6.30
CA LEU A 41 -30.08 2.35 -5.47
C LEU A 41 -29.77 0.84 -5.43
N GLY A 42 -30.79 -0.01 -5.34
CA GLY A 42 -30.62 -1.46 -5.40
C GLY A 42 -30.12 -1.91 -6.77
N GLU A 43 -30.75 -1.43 -7.85
CA GLU A 43 -30.36 -1.76 -9.23
C GLU A 43 -28.98 -1.19 -9.62
N LEU A 44 -28.61 -0.02 -9.10
CA LEU A 44 -27.29 0.60 -9.28
C LEU A 44 -26.22 -0.24 -8.61
N LEU A 45 -26.42 -0.67 -7.36
CA LEU A 45 -25.46 -1.50 -6.62
C LEU A 45 -25.26 -2.88 -7.26
N PHE A 46 -26.30 -3.44 -7.88
CA PHE A 46 -26.22 -4.71 -8.63
C PHE A 46 -25.98 -4.51 -10.14
N SER A 47 -25.65 -3.31 -10.58
CA SER A 47 -25.31 -3.08 -11.97
C SER A 47 -24.03 -3.84 -12.33
N ASN A 48 -24.01 -4.41 -13.54
CA ASN A 48 -22.84 -5.14 -14.05
C ASN A 48 -21.57 -4.29 -14.04
N GLU A 49 -21.70 -2.97 -14.19
CA GLU A 49 -20.59 -2.02 -14.14
C GLU A 49 -19.99 -1.90 -12.74
N ILE A 50 -20.79 -1.73 -11.68
CA ILE A 50 -20.29 -1.64 -10.30
C ILE A 50 -19.67 -2.98 -9.88
N ILE A 51 -20.33 -4.10 -10.19
CA ILE A 51 -19.80 -5.43 -9.87
C ILE A 51 -18.45 -5.65 -10.58
N TYR A 52 -18.35 -5.25 -11.86
CA TYR A 52 -17.10 -5.32 -12.60
C TYR A 52 -16.01 -4.44 -11.98
N ALA A 53 -16.32 -3.19 -11.63
CA ALA A 53 -15.36 -2.28 -11.00
C ALA A 53 -14.86 -2.78 -9.64
N ILE A 54 -15.76 -3.33 -8.81
CA ILE A 54 -15.40 -3.95 -7.52
C ILE A 54 -14.49 -5.17 -7.76
N LYS A 55 -14.89 -6.07 -8.66
CA LYS A 55 -14.10 -7.27 -8.98
C LYS A 55 -12.71 -6.91 -9.50
N LEU A 56 -12.63 -5.96 -10.43
CA LEU A 56 -11.37 -5.47 -10.97
C LEU A 56 -10.48 -4.86 -9.88
N SER A 57 -11.07 -4.07 -8.98
CA SER A 57 -10.35 -3.44 -7.86
C SER A 57 -9.80 -4.46 -6.87
N VAL A 58 -10.62 -5.44 -6.46
CA VAL A 58 -10.20 -6.50 -5.52
C VAL A 58 -9.13 -7.38 -6.16
N VAL A 59 -9.32 -7.81 -7.40
CA VAL A 59 -8.35 -8.68 -8.10
C VAL A 59 -7.02 -7.94 -8.31
N SER A 60 -7.07 -6.71 -8.83
CA SER A 60 -5.85 -5.92 -9.06
C SER A 60 -5.09 -5.64 -7.77
N ALA A 61 -5.78 -5.20 -6.71
CA ALA A 61 -5.17 -4.92 -5.42
C ALA A 61 -4.56 -6.18 -4.79
N THR A 62 -5.25 -7.32 -4.89
CA THR A 62 -4.75 -8.60 -4.36
C THR A 62 -3.51 -9.04 -5.12
N MET A 63 -3.53 -9.00 -6.45
CA MET A 63 -2.36 -9.34 -7.27
C MET A 63 -1.17 -8.43 -6.96
N ALA A 64 -1.40 -7.11 -6.93
CA ALA A 64 -0.36 -6.14 -6.60
C ALA A 64 0.25 -6.40 -5.22
N THR A 65 -0.59 -6.70 -4.22
CA THR A 65 -0.16 -7.00 -2.86
C THR A 65 0.66 -8.28 -2.78
N ILE A 66 0.22 -9.36 -3.44
CA ILE A 66 0.97 -10.63 -3.46
C ILE A 66 2.35 -10.43 -4.10
N ILE A 67 2.40 -9.77 -5.26
CA ILE A 67 3.67 -9.49 -5.95
C ILE A 67 4.57 -8.59 -5.09
N ALA A 68 4.00 -7.57 -4.45
CA ALA A 68 4.71 -6.70 -3.53
C ALA A 68 5.30 -7.48 -2.36
N LEU A 69 4.53 -8.35 -1.71
CA LEU A 69 5.00 -9.16 -0.58
C LEU A 69 6.08 -10.16 -0.98
N LEU A 70 5.95 -10.81 -2.14
CA LEU A 70 6.95 -11.74 -2.66
C LEU A 70 8.32 -11.09 -2.85
N ILE A 71 8.36 -9.79 -3.16
CA ILE A 71 9.60 -9.03 -3.34
C ILE A 71 10.03 -8.37 -2.02
N ALA A 72 9.10 -7.76 -1.31
CA ALA A 72 9.36 -7.01 -0.08
C ALA A 72 9.88 -7.90 1.04
N VAL A 73 9.28 -9.07 1.28
CA VAL A 73 9.71 -9.98 2.36
C VAL A 73 11.18 -10.37 2.26
N PRO A 74 11.68 -10.94 1.14
CA PRO A 74 13.09 -11.29 1.03
C PRO A 74 14.01 -10.07 1.00
N ALA A 75 13.60 -8.97 0.35
CA ALA A 75 14.37 -7.73 0.32
C ALA A 75 14.56 -7.16 1.73
N SER A 76 13.48 -6.98 2.48
CA SER A 76 13.50 -6.46 3.86
C SER A 76 14.29 -7.33 4.80
N TYR A 77 14.18 -8.66 4.69
CA TYR A 77 15.00 -9.59 5.48
C TYR A 77 16.49 -9.39 5.17
N PHE A 78 16.86 -9.31 3.90
CA PHE A 78 18.25 -9.09 3.50
C PHE A 78 18.79 -7.74 4.00
N LEU A 79 17.99 -6.67 3.88
CA LEU A 79 18.37 -5.32 4.32
C LEU A 79 18.49 -5.23 5.84
N SER A 80 17.64 -5.94 6.58
CA SER A 80 17.71 -6.02 8.04
C SER A 80 18.98 -6.74 8.50
N ARG A 81 19.32 -7.89 7.89
CA ARG A 81 20.39 -8.77 8.37
C ARG A 81 21.78 -8.46 7.84
N LYS A 82 21.91 -7.85 6.66
CA LYS A 82 23.22 -7.60 6.04
C LYS A 82 23.54 -6.11 6.02
N ASN A 83 24.80 -5.79 6.35
CA ASN A 83 25.38 -4.48 6.13
C ASN A 83 26.30 -4.56 4.91
N PHE A 84 26.01 -3.76 3.88
CA PHE A 84 26.77 -3.69 2.62
C PHE A 84 26.88 -2.23 2.18
N PRO A 85 27.90 -1.84 1.40
CA PRO A 85 28.21 -0.43 1.11
C PRO A 85 27.11 0.34 0.34
N GLY A 86 26.13 -0.35 -0.23
CA GLY A 86 24.95 0.25 -0.89
C GLY A 86 23.67 0.28 -0.05
N LYS A 87 23.71 -0.17 1.21
CA LYS A 87 22.50 -0.31 2.05
C LYS A 87 21.76 1.00 2.24
N ILE A 88 22.49 2.10 2.48
CA ILE A 88 21.90 3.44 2.69
C ILE A 88 21.17 3.93 1.44
N LEU A 89 21.72 3.66 0.24
CA LEU A 89 21.05 4.02 -1.00
C LEU A 89 19.77 3.22 -1.19
N LEU A 90 19.81 1.91 -0.94
CA LEU A 90 18.62 1.07 -1.05
C LEU A 90 17.55 1.45 -0.03
N ASP A 91 17.94 1.73 1.22
CA ASP A 91 17.06 2.22 2.28
C ASP A 91 16.40 3.54 1.86
N THR A 92 17.17 4.50 1.33
CA THR A 92 16.63 5.76 0.80
C THR A 92 15.62 5.52 -0.32
N VAL A 93 15.90 4.61 -1.25
CA VAL A 93 14.99 4.28 -2.36
C VAL A 93 13.67 3.70 -1.87
N LEU A 94 13.70 2.83 -0.85
CA LEU A 94 12.50 2.26 -0.25
C LEU A 94 11.63 3.32 0.47
N ASP A 95 12.24 4.44 0.86
CA ASP A 95 11.54 5.53 1.53
C ASP A 95 10.90 6.53 0.54
N ILE A 96 11.36 6.58 -0.71
CA ILE A 96 10.84 7.48 -1.75
C ILE A 96 9.29 7.40 -1.88
N PRO A 97 8.66 6.22 -1.96
CA PRO A 97 7.21 6.13 -2.15
C PRO A 97 6.39 6.75 -1.01
N VAL A 98 6.97 6.88 0.18
CA VAL A 98 6.31 7.53 1.33
C VAL A 98 6.33 9.05 1.18
N PHE A 99 7.36 9.60 0.55
CA PHE A 99 7.51 11.04 0.32
C PHE A 99 6.82 11.53 -0.95
N VAL A 100 6.66 10.66 -1.95
CA VAL A 100 6.02 11.00 -3.23
C VAL A 100 4.51 10.75 -3.14
N SER A 101 3.71 11.75 -3.52
CA SER A 101 2.25 11.59 -3.60
C SER A 101 1.87 10.44 -4.55
N PRO A 102 0.89 9.58 -4.19
CA PRO A 102 0.40 8.51 -5.06
C PRO A 102 0.03 9.00 -6.47
N VAL A 103 -0.53 10.20 -6.57
CA VAL A 103 -0.90 10.82 -7.85
C VAL A 103 0.34 11.14 -8.70
N ALA A 104 1.42 11.62 -8.06
CA ALA A 104 2.68 11.90 -8.76
C ALA A 104 3.33 10.61 -9.26
N VAL A 105 3.32 9.52 -8.47
CA VAL A 105 3.79 8.19 -8.92
C VAL A 105 2.99 7.72 -10.14
N GLY A 106 1.66 7.84 -10.10
CA GLY A 106 0.80 7.50 -11.23
C GLY A 106 1.14 8.30 -12.50
N ALA A 107 1.37 9.61 -12.37
CA ALA A 107 1.74 10.47 -13.48
C ALA A 107 3.12 10.10 -14.07
N LEU A 108 4.10 9.82 -13.22
CA LEU A 108 5.44 9.37 -13.65
C LEU A 108 5.37 8.04 -14.41
N LEU A 109 4.58 7.08 -13.92
CA LEU A 109 4.33 5.81 -14.62
C LEU A 109 3.65 6.05 -15.96
N LEU A 110 2.67 6.95 -16.04
CA LEU A 110 2.00 7.28 -17.29
C LEU A 110 2.98 7.89 -18.30
N VAL A 111 3.81 8.85 -17.89
CA VAL A 111 4.86 9.44 -18.75
C VAL A 111 5.86 8.37 -19.21
N PHE A 112 6.27 7.49 -18.29
CA PHE A 112 7.17 6.38 -18.60
C PHE A 112 6.57 5.44 -19.65
N PHE A 113 5.31 5.04 -19.49
CA PHE A 113 4.62 4.13 -20.42
C PHE A 113 4.10 4.84 -21.69
N THR A 114 4.11 6.17 -21.78
CA THR A 114 3.75 6.88 -23.02
C THR A 114 4.96 7.28 -23.87
N SER A 115 6.18 7.04 -23.37
CA SER A 115 7.43 7.29 -24.06
C SER A 115 7.62 6.41 -25.32
N PRO A 116 8.40 6.85 -26.33
CA PRO A 116 8.55 6.10 -27.59
C PRO A 116 9.09 4.67 -27.39
N LEU A 117 10.04 4.51 -26.46
CA LEU A 117 10.64 3.22 -26.12
C LEU A 117 9.61 2.23 -25.56
N SER A 118 8.71 2.71 -24.69
CA SER A 118 7.69 1.90 -24.03
C SER A 118 6.46 1.68 -24.92
N LYS A 119 6.18 2.54 -25.91
CA LYS A 119 5.19 2.28 -26.95
C LYS A 119 5.57 1.08 -27.82
N THR A 120 6.83 0.99 -28.23
CA THR A 120 7.35 -0.18 -28.99
C THR A 120 7.25 -1.47 -28.16
N PHE A 121 7.47 -1.39 -26.85
CA PHE A 121 7.32 -2.53 -25.94
C PHE A 121 5.84 -2.93 -25.77
N GLN A 122 4.94 -1.97 -25.54
CA GLN A 122 3.51 -2.24 -25.40
C GLN A 122 2.87 -2.80 -26.67
N ALA A 123 3.34 -2.38 -27.85
CA ALA A 123 2.90 -2.96 -29.12
C ALA A 123 3.28 -4.44 -29.28
N ARG A 124 4.31 -4.90 -28.57
CA ARG A 124 4.85 -6.27 -28.70
C ARG A 124 4.39 -7.23 -27.60
N PHE A 125 4.10 -6.73 -26.41
CA PHE A 125 3.72 -7.56 -25.26
C PHE A 125 2.24 -7.40 -24.92
N PHE A 126 1.88 -6.36 -24.16
CA PHE A 126 0.50 -6.08 -23.76
C PHE A 126 0.30 -4.58 -23.54
N PRO A 127 -0.91 -4.04 -23.78
CA PRO A 127 -1.22 -2.66 -23.41
C PRO A 127 -1.16 -2.50 -21.89
N ILE A 128 -0.39 -1.51 -21.43
CA ILE A 128 -0.23 -1.22 -19.99
C ILE A 128 -1.02 0.03 -19.62
N VAL A 129 -1.00 1.05 -20.49
CA VAL A 129 -1.71 2.32 -20.26
C VAL A 129 -3.23 2.08 -20.38
N PHE A 130 -3.99 2.50 -19.35
CA PHE A 130 -5.45 2.32 -19.23
C PHE A 130 -5.96 0.87 -19.29
N ALA A 131 -5.10 -0.10 -18.96
CA ALA A 131 -5.46 -1.52 -18.92
C ALA A 131 -5.30 -2.10 -17.50
N PRO A 132 -5.96 -3.23 -17.17
CA PRO A 132 -5.80 -3.93 -15.89
C PRO A 132 -4.34 -4.11 -15.41
N PRO A 133 -3.36 -4.50 -16.26
CA PRO A 133 -1.97 -4.62 -15.81
C PRO A 133 -1.35 -3.28 -15.37
N GLY A 134 -1.76 -2.16 -15.96
CA GLY A 134 -1.30 -0.83 -15.52
C GLY A 134 -1.77 -0.49 -14.11
N ILE A 135 -2.98 -0.89 -13.75
CA ILE A 135 -3.52 -0.72 -12.39
C ILE A 135 -2.67 -1.49 -11.39
N VAL A 136 -2.36 -2.76 -11.70
CA VAL A 136 -1.53 -3.63 -10.84
C VAL A 136 -0.12 -3.05 -10.67
N ILE A 137 0.50 -2.58 -11.74
CA ILE A 137 1.84 -1.96 -11.69
C ILE A 137 1.82 -0.69 -10.83
N ALA A 138 0.82 0.17 -11.02
CA ALA A 138 0.69 1.41 -10.25
C ALA A 138 0.51 1.14 -8.75
N GLN A 139 -0.37 0.19 -8.41
CA GLN A 139 -0.56 -0.25 -7.02
C GLN A 139 0.72 -0.86 -6.45
N PHE A 140 1.38 -1.76 -7.21
CA PHE A 140 2.61 -2.41 -6.81
C PHE A 140 3.73 -1.40 -6.50
N SER A 141 3.93 -0.37 -7.33
CA SER A 141 4.99 0.63 -7.12
C SER A 141 4.91 1.32 -5.75
N ILE A 142 3.69 1.54 -5.24
CA ILE A 142 3.48 2.16 -3.92
C ILE A 142 3.57 1.09 -2.83
N ILE A 143 2.84 -0.02 -3.00
CA ILE A 143 2.72 -1.07 -1.97
C ILE A 143 4.08 -1.72 -1.70
N ALA A 144 4.91 -1.94 -2.72
CA ALA A 144 6.21 -2.60 -2.56
C ALA A 144 7.15 -1.83 -1.63
N GLY A 145 7.27 -0.50 -1.79
CA GLY A 145 8.11 0.33 -0.92
C GLY A 145 7.57 0.41 0.50
N LEU A 146 6.26 0.64 0.64
CA LEU A 146 5.61 0.70 1.95
C LEU A 146 5.72 -0.63 2.70
N ALA A 147 5.42 -1.76 2.03
CA ALA A 147 5.54 -3.09 2.59
C ALA A 147 6.99 -3.40 2.99
N ALA A 148 7.95 -3.09 2.11
CA ALA A 148 9.36 -3.32 2.41
C ALA A 148 9.81 -2.54 3.66
N ARG A 149 9.41 -1.27 3.79
CA ARG A 149 9.74 -0.43 4.95
C ARG A 149 9.11 -0.98 6.24
N MET A 150 7.83 -1.34 6.21
CA MET A 150 7.13 -1.90 7.38
C MET A 150 7.73 -3.24 7.81
N ILE A 151 7.91 -4.16 6.87
CA ILE A 151 8.45 -5.51 7.14
C ILE A 151 9.90 -5.42 7.64
N LYS A 152 10.72 -4.52 7.06
CA LYS A 152 12.09 -4.30 7.54
C LYS A 152 12.08 -3.83 8.99
N SER A 153 11.22 -2.85 9.32
CA SER A 153 11.07 -2.37 10.69
C SER A 153 10.66 -3.47 11.66
N THR A 154 9.86 -4.44 11.22
CA THR A 154 9.51 -5.62 12.02
C THR A 154 10.72 -6.55 12.20
N PHE A 155 11.46 -6.86 11.14
CA PHE A 155 12.65 -7.71 11.25
C PHE A 155 13.76 -7.08 12.08
N ASP A 156 13.93 -5.76 12.04
CA ASP A 156 14.91 -5.02 12.84
C ASP A 156 14.59 -5.11 14.35
N GLN A 157 13.33 -5.31 14.73
CA GLN A 157 12.92 -5.52 16.13
C GLN A 157 13.20 -6.95 16.63
N ILE A 158 13.40 -7.92 15.73
CA ILE A 158 13.66 -9.32 16.09
C ILE A 158 15.17 -9.54 16.25
N PRO A 159 15.67 -9.86 17.45
CA PRO A 159 17.10 -10.10 17.69
C PRO A 159 17.66 -11.22 16.80
N SER A 160 18.83 -10.99 16.20
CA SER A 160 19.55 -11.99 15.37
C SER A 160 19.90 -13.26 16.14
N ARG A 161 20.01 -13.17 17.48
CA ARG A 161 20.31 -14.29 18.36
C ARG A 161 19.36 -15.48 18.18
N TYR A 162 18.08 -15.24 17.88
CA TYR A 162 17.13 -16.34 17.64
C TYR A 162 17.52 -17.16 16.40
N GLU A 163 18.01 -16.50 15.34
CA GLU A 163 18.49 -17.17 14.12
C GLU A 163 19.83 -17.89 14.38
N GLU A 164 20.72 -17.28 15.16
CA GLU A 164 22.01 -17.89 15.52
C GLU A 164 21.81 -19.19 16.32
N VAL A 165 20.89 -19.20 17.29
CA VAL A 165 20.54 -20.40 18.06
C VAL A 165 19.87 -21.46 17.17
N ALA A 166 18.99 -21.07 16.25
CA ALA A 166 18.41 -22.02 15.31
C ALA A 166 19.49 -22.69 14.43
N ARG A 167 20.50 -21.93 14.02
CA ARG A 167 21.63 -22.43 13.22
C ARG A 167 22.54 -23.37 14.00
N THR A 168 22.77 -23.14 15.29
CA THR A 168 23.55 -24.09 16.12
C THR A 168 22.80 -25.40 16.35
N LEU A 169 21.46 -25.38 16.31
CA LEU A 169 20.61 -26.58 16.31
C LEU A 169 20.51 -27.30 14.96
N GLY A 170 21.32 -26.90 13.96
CA GLY A 170 21.40 -27.56 12.65
C GLY A 170 20.49 -26.99 11.57
N CYS A 171 19.77 -25.89 11.82
CA CYS A 171 18.97 -25.25 10.77
C CYS A 171 19.86 -24.54 9.74
N SER A 172 19.53 -24.67 8.46
CA SER A 172 20.13 -23.82 7.42
C SER A 172 19.66 -22.36 7.55
N PRO A 173 20.36 -21.36 7.00
CA PRO A 173 19.93 -19.95 7.07
C PRO A 173 18.51 -19.71 6.56
N PHE A 174 18.11 -20.42 5.51
CA PHE A 174 16.75 -20.34 4.96
C PHE A 174 15.71 -21.00 5.88
N GLN A 175 16.06 -22.12 6.53
CA GLN A 175 15.19 -22.75 7.52
C GLN A 175 15.04 -21.90 8.78
N ALA A 176 16.11 -21.26 9.25
CA ALA A 176 16.07 -20.34 10.38
C ALA A 176 15.13 -19.15 10.08
N PHE A 177 15.22 -18.58 8.88
CA PHE A 177 14.30 -17.54 8.43
C PHE A 177 12.84 -18.02 8.43
N LEU A 178 12.52 -19.13 7.74
CA LEU A 178 11.15 -19.61 7.60
C LEU A 178 10.52 -20.13 8.89
N ARG A 179 11.31 -20.75 9.77
CA ARG A 179 10.80 -21.41 10.98
C ARG A 179 10.88 -20.55 12.24
N VAL A 180 11.73 -19.52 12.26
CA VAL A 180 11.95 -18.68 13.44
C VAL A 180 11.60 -17.23 13.15
N THR A 181 12.29 -16.59 12.20
CA THR A 181 12.13 -15.15 11.95
C THR A 181 10.76 -14.81 11.37
N LEU A 182 10.30 -15.54 10.36
CA LEU A 182 9.03 -15.28 9.69
C LEU A 182 7.82 -15.49 10.63
N PRO A 183 7.74 -16.56 11.45
CA PRO A 183 6.68 -16.72 12.44
C PRO A 183 6.72 -15.69 13.57
N LEU A 184 7.90 -15.21 13.97
CA LEU A 184 8.07 -14.13 14.94
C LEU A 184 7.65 -12.75 14.40
N ALA A 185 7.61 -12.60 13.07
CA ALA A 185 7.24 -11.37 12.37
C ALA A 185 5.77 -11.33 11.91
N LYS A 186 4.93 -12.30 12.35
CA LYS A 186 3.48 -12.30 12.13
C LYS A 186 2.79 -11.23 12.95
#